data_AF-A0A7C9DWX8-F1
#
_entry.id   AF-A0A7C9DWX8-F1
#
_cell.length_a   1.000
_cell.length_b   1.000
_cell.length_c   1.000
_cell.angle_alpha   90.00
_cell.angle_beta   90.00
_cell.angle_gamma   90.00
#
_symmetry.space_group_name_H-M   'P 1'
#
loop_
_entity.id
_entity.type
_entity.pdbx_description
1 polymer ?
#
loop_
_entity_poly.entity_id
_entity_poly.type
_entity_poly.pdbx_seq_one_letter_code
_entity_poly.pdbx_strand_id
1 'polypeptide(L)'
;MVEDELGDDMVSWGTWEELILGGAVLRHGSHNWDAVALEVQARTLYPCLFTPQVCKAKYEDLQARYSGSSSWFEELRKRRVEELRRALEKSEDSIGSLANPLHTC
;
A
#
# COMPACT_ATOMS: atom_id res chain seq x y z
N MET A 1 21.54 -17.53 -20.41
CA MET A 1 20.88 -16.22 -20.29
C MET A 1 19.40 -16.46 -20.16
N VAL A 2 18.96 -16.69 -18.92
CA VAL A 2 17.56 -16.66 -18.46
C VAL A 2 17.66 -16.49 -16.94
N GLU A 3 17.82 -15.25 -16.52
CA GLU A 3 17.69 -14.81 -15.12
C GLU A 3 16.83 -13.54 -15.15
N ASP A 4 15.57 -13.68 -15.58
CA ASP A 4 14.61 -12.56 -15.65
C ASP A 4 13.17 -13.04 -15.43
N GLU A 5 12.97 -13.95 -14.46
CA GLU A 5 11.63 -14.49 -14.13
C GLU A 5 11.54 -14.82 -12.62
N LEU A 6 12.17 -14.03 -11.74
CA LEU A 6 12.03 -14.21 -10.28
C LEU A 6 12.21 -12.90 -9.47
N GLY A 7 11.92 -11.75 -10.08
CA GLY A 7 12.20 -10.43 -9.48
C GLY A 7 10.97 -9.67 -8.99
N ASP A 8 9.77 -9.97 -9.49
CA ASP A 8 8.56 -9.17 -9.23
C ASP A 8 7.68 -9.76 -8.11
N ASP A 9 7.79 -11.07 -7.84
CA ASP A 9 6.90 -11.80 -6.93
C ASP A 9 7.34 -11.74 -5.44
N MET A 10 8.52 -11.18 -5.15
CA MET A 10 8.99 -11.03 -3.75
C MET A 10 8.36 -9.84 -3.03
N VAL A 11 7.96 -8.78 -3.75
CA VAL A 11 7.47 -7.55 -3.12
C VAL A 11 5.95 -7.53 -3.16
N SER A 12 5.32 -8.00 -2.08
CA SER A 12 3.87 -7.93 -1.95
C SER A 12 3.45 -6.46 -1.72
N TRP A 13 3.00 -5.79 -2.79
CA TRP A 13 2.45 -4.45 -2.72
C TRP A 13 0.98 -4.51 -2.27
N GLY A 14 0.72 -4.08 -1.04
CA GLY A 14 -0.63 -3.81 -0.56
C GLY A 14 -1.06 -2.36 -0.81
N THR A 15 -2.33 -2.09 -0.50
CA THR A 15 -2.88 -0.73 -0.58
C THR A 15 -2.22 0.24 0.39
N TRP A 16 -1.62 -0.27 1.47
CA TRP A 16 -0.83 0.50 2.42
C TRP A 16 0.51 0.93 1.82
N GLU A 17 1.25 -0.02 1.24
CA GLU A 17 2.53 0.24 0.58
C GLU A 17 2.35 1.22 -0.59
N GLU A 18 1.33 1.01 -1.43
CA GLU A 18 0.97 1.92 -2.53
C GLU A 18 0.66 3.35 -2.03
N LEU A 19 -0.03 3.47 -0.88
CA LEU A 19 -0.34 4.77 -0.28
C LEU A 19 0.91 5.48 0.26
N ILE A 20 1.82 4.74 0.89
CA ILE A 20 3.10 5.31 1.35
C ILE A 20 3.91 5.79 0.15
N LEU A 21 4.05 4.96 -0.89
CA LEU A 21 4.77 5.32 -2.11
C LEU A 21 4.22 6.62 -2.71
N GLY A 22 2.89 6.74 -2.83
CA GLY A 22 2.29 7.97 -3.35
C GLY A 22 2.54 9.19 -2.47
N GLY A 23 2.50 9.05 -1.16
CA GLY A 23 2.85 10.13 -0.22
C GLY A 23 4.32 10.56 -0.33
N ALA A 24 5.23 9.60 -0.46
CA ALA A 24 6.66 9.84 -0.62
C ALA A 24 6.96 10.56 -1.94
N VAL A 25 6.36 10.12 -3.06
CA VAL A 25 6.50 10.79 -4.36
C VAL A 25 5.93 12.21 -4.35
N LEU A 26 4.83 12.47 -3.62
CA LEU A 26 4.30 13.83 -3.48
C LEU A 26 5.22 14.78 -2.71
N ARG A 27 6.00 14.27 -1.75
CA ARG A 27 6.95 15.07 -0.96
C ARG A 27 8.29 15.26 -1.64
N HIS A 28 8.82 14.20 -2.25
CA HIS A 28 10.18 14.18 -2.80
C HIS A 28 10.22 14.34 -4.32
N GLY A 29 9.08 14.21 -4.99
CA GLY A 29 8.97 14.21 -6.44
C GLY A 29 9.46 12.90 -7.08
N SER A 30 9.16 12.72 -8.36
CA SER A 30 9.58 11.57 -9.17
C SER A 30 11.01 11.69 -9.75
N HIS A 31 11.81 12.61 -9.20
CA HIS A 31 13.21 12.83 -9.60
C HIS A 31 14.23 12.37 -8.55
N ASN A 32 13.80 12.04 -7.33
CA ASN A 32 14.66 11.59 -6.25
C ASN A 32 14.17 10.27 -5.65
N TRP A 33 14.37 9.19 -6.41
CA TRP A 33 13.89 7.85 -6.04
C TRP A 33 14.61 7.26 -4.82
N ASP A 34 15.82 7.71 -4.51
CA ASP A 34 16.52 7.31 -3.29
C ASP A 34 15.80 7.81 -2.03
N ALA A 35 15.41 9.09 -2.01
CA ALA A 35 14.62 9.65 -0.91
C ALA A 35 13.24 9.00 -0.79
N VAL A 36 12.58 8.75 -1.93
CA VAL A 36 11.29 8.04 -1.97
C VAL A 36 11.43 6.63 -1.38
N ALA A 37 12.43 5.86 -1.82
CA ALA A 37 12.68 4.52 -1.32
C ALA A 37 12.95 4.52 0.19
N LEU A 38 13.83 5.41 0.69
CA LEU A 38 14.11 5.52 2.12
C LEU A 38 12.85 5.79 2.95
N GLU A 39 11.94 6.62 2.44
CA GLU A 39 10.69 6.90 3.15
C GLU A 39 9.73 5.70 3.16
N VAL A 40 9.62 4.99 2.02
CA VAL A 40 8.83 3.75 1.93
C VAL A 40 9.39 2.70 2.88
N GLN A 41 10.71 2.50 2.85
CA GLN A 41 11.46 1.60 3.72
C GLN A 41 11.23 1.88 5.22
N ALA A 42 11.17 3.15 5.61
CA ALA A 42 10.96 3.54 7.00
C ALA A 42 9.55 3.21 7.54
N ARG A 43 8.61 2.83 6.66
CA ARG A 43 7.18 2.70 6.97
C ARG A 43 6.59 1.34 6.58
N THR A 44 7.43 0.40 6.16
CA THR A 44 7.03 -0.96 5.78
C THR A 44 7.75 -2.02 6.61
N LEU A 45 7.20 -3.24 6.62
CA LEU A 45 7.70 -4.34 7.45
C LEU A 45 8.97 -4.99 6.89
N TYR A 46 9.18 -4.90 5.57
CA TYR A 46 10.31 -5.52 4.87
C TYR A 46 11.07 -4.47 4.04
N PRO A 47 11.85 -3.58 4.69
CA PRO A 47 12.45 -2.43 4.03
C PRO A 47 13.37 -2.81 2.85
N CYS A 48 14.14 -3.88 2.98
CA CYS A 48 15.08 -4.33 1.94
C CYS A 48 14.43 -4.64 0.58
N LEU A 49 13.12 -4.86 0.53
CA LEU A 49 12.37 -5.12 -0.70
C LEU A 49 12.06 -3.85 -1.51
N PHE A 50 12.13 -2.66 -0.88
CA PHE A 50 11.72 -1.40 -1.50
C PHE A 50 12.92 -0.60 -1.99
N THR A 51 13.58 -1.06 -3.05
CA THR A 51 14.66 -0.32 -3.70
C THR A 51 14.11 0.88 -4.51
N PRO A 52 14.94 1.88 -4.85
CA PRO A 52 14.54 2.98 -5.74
C PRO A 52 13.92 2.49 -7.06
N GLN A 53 14.47 1.42 -7.63
CA GLN A 53 14.02 0.81 -8.89
C GLN A 53 12.64 0.18 -8.73
N VAL A 54 12.43 -0.58 -7.66
CA VAL A 54 11.13 -1.21 -7.34
C VAL A 54 10.06 -0.15 -7.08
N CYS A 55 10.39 0.91 -6.32
CA CYS A 55 9.47 2.02 -6.07
C CYS A 55 9.08 2.75 -7.36
N LYS A 56 10.04 2.98 -8.25
CA LYS A 56 9.80 3.62 -9.54
C LYS A 56 8.89 2.77 -10.43
N ALA A 57 9.22 1.49 -10.61
CA ALA A 57 8.44 0.56 -11.41
C ALA A 57 6.99 0.48 -10.91
N LYS A 58 6.80 0.40 -9.58
CA LYS A 58 5.47 0.39 -8.99
C LYS A 58 4.71 1.70 -9.22
N TYR A 59 5.40 2.84 -9.14
CA TYR A 59 4.77 4.13 -9.41
C TYR A 59 4.28 4.23 -10.86
N GLU A 60 5.04 3.72 -11.82
CA GLU A 60 4.66 3.67 -13.23
C GLU A 60 3.43 2.75 -13.45
N ASP A 61 3.37 1.59 -12.78
CA ASP A 61 2.18 0.72 -12.73
C ASP A 61 0.95 1.46 -12.19
N LEU A 62 1.11 2.21 -11.08
CA LEU A 62 0.03 3.02 -10.53
C LEU A 62 -0.41 4.12 -11.50
N GLN A 63 0.52 4.82 -12.14
CA GLN A 63 0.17 5.83 -13.15
C GLN A 63 -0.62 5.22 -14.30
N ALA A 64 -0.22 4.05 -14.81
CA ALA A 64 -0.95 3.35 -15.86
C ALA A 64 -2.36 2.95 -15.41
N ARG A 65 -2.50 2.37 -14.21
CA ARG A 65 -3.78 1.92 -13.64
C ARG A 65 -4.80 3.05 -13.52
N TYR A 66 -4.34 4.26 -13.19
CA TYR A 66 -5.19 5.44 -13.03
C TYR A 66 -5.15 6.38 -14.25
N SER A 67 -4.63 5.92 -15.39
CA SER A 67 -4.54 6.68 -16.64
C SER A 67 -3.87 8.06 -16.49
N GLY A 68 -2.92 8.18 -15.55
CA GLY A 68 -2.26 9.45 -15.23
C GLY A 68 -3.18 10.54 -14.67
N SER A 69 -4.41 10.21 -14.26
CA SER A 69 -5.32 11.19 -13.67
C SER A 69 -4.69 11.82 -12.44
N SER A 70 -4.68 13.15 -12.34
CA SER A 70 -4.17 13.88 -11.18
C SER A 70 -4.84 13.49 -9.84
N SER A 71 -6.01 12.83 -9.90
CA SER A 71 -6.75 12.34 -8.72
C SER A 71 -6.33 10.95 -8.23
N TRP A 72 -5.40 10.27 -8.91
CA TRP A 72 -5.02 8.89 -8.61
C TRP A 72 -4.69 8.64 -7.12
N PHE A 73 -4.01 9.59 -6.47
CA PHE A 73 -3.62 9.48 -5.07
C PHE A 73 -4.82 9.60 -4.11
N GLU A 74 -5.79 10.45 -4.43
CA GLU A 74 -7.03 10.57 -3.67
C GLU A 74 -7.89 9.31 -3.81
N GLU A 75 -7.90 8.67 -4.99
CA GLU A 75 -8.55 7.37 -5.18
C GLU A 75 -7.90 6.26 -4.33
N LEU A 76 -6.56 6.23 -4.24
CA LEU A 76 -5.86 5.31 -3.34
C LEU A 76 -6.20 5.55 -1.87
N ARG A 77 -6.25 6.82 -1.44
CA ARG A 77 -6.66 7.20 -0.08
C ARG A 77 -8.07 6.72 0.22
N LYS A 78 -9.01 6.98 -0.69
CA LYS A 78 -10.41 6.57 -0.55
C LYS A 78 -10.53 5.05 -0.40
N ARG A 79 -9.84 4.29 -1.26
CA ARG A 79 -9.83 2.82 -1.20
C ARG A 79 -9.29 2.31 0.13
N ARG A 80 -8.16 2.87 0.60
CA ARG A 80 -7.58 2.47 1.90
C ARG A 80 -8.52 2.78 3.07
N VAL A 81 -9.18 3.93 3.07
CA VAL A 81 -10.16 4.29 4.11
C VAL A 81 -11.34 3.33 4.11
N GLU A 82 -11.84 2.92 2.94
CA GLU A 82 -12.93 1.96 2.84
C GLU A 82 -12.53 0.57 3.38
N GLU A 83 -11.34 0.09 3.06
CA GLU A 83 -10.80 -1.16 3.62
C GLU A 83 -10.71 -1.11 5.15
N LEU A 84 -10.18 -0.01 5.69
CA LEU A 84 -10.08 0.19 7.14
C LEU A 84 -11.46 0.24 7.81
N ARG A 85 -12.44 0.89 7.18
CA ARG A 85 -13.83 0.94 7.69
C ARG A 85 -14.46 -0.45 7.73
N ARG A 86 -14.32 -1.24 6.66
CA ARG A 86 -14.84 -2.62 6.61
C ARG A 86 -14.15 -3.52 7.65
N ALA A 87 -12.84 -3.36 7.82
CA ALA A 87 -12.09 -4.11 8.84
C ALA A 87 -12.53 -3.73 10.26
N LEU A 88 -12.81 -2.45 10.51
CA LEU A 88 -13.33 -1.96 11.78
C LEU A 88 -14.71 -2.53 12.07
N GLU A 89 -15.67 -2.41 11.15
CA GLU A 89 -17.02 -2.94 11.30
C GLU A 89 -17.01 -4.44 11.64
N LYS A 90 -16.23 -5.24 10.89
CA LYS A 90 -16.05 -6.67 11.19
C LYS A 90 -15.48 -6.94 12.58
N SER A 91 -14.57 -6.08 13.05
CA SER A 91 -14.00 -6.23 14.39
C SER A 91 -15.00 -5.86 15.48
N GLU A 92 -15.85 -4.85 15.26
CA GLU A 92 -16.93 -4.47 16.16
C GLU A 92 -17.96 -5.58 16.30
N ASP A 93 -18.37 -6.21 15.19
CA ASP A 93 -19.25 -7.38 15.18
C ASP A 93 -18.66 -8.56 15.96
N SER A 94 -17.38 -8.84 15.76
CA SER A 94 -16.67 -9.90 16.47
C SER A 94 -16.55 -9.62 17.96
N ILE A 95 -16.25 -8.37 18.35
CA ILE A 95 -16.16 -7.97 19.76
C ILE A 95 -17.54 -8.04 20.41
N GLY A 96 -18.59 -7.56 19.74
CA GLY A 96 -19.96 -7.63 20.24
C GLY A 96 -20.44 -9.07 20.47
N SER A 97 -20.12 -9.97 19.54
CA SER A 97 -20.41 -11.41 19.67
C SER A 97 -19.65 -12.05 20.85
N LEU A 98 -18.37 -11.69 21.03
CA LEU A 98 -17.54 -12.18 22.15
C LEU A 98 -17.93 -11.57 23.51
N ALA A 99 -18.36 -10.31 23.53
CA ALA A 99 -18.77 -9.58 24.74
C ALA A 99 -20.18 -9.99 25.23
N ASN A 100 -20.98 -10.64 24.37
CA ASN A 100 -22.27 -11.21 24.72
C ASN A 100 -22.27 -12.77 24.72
N PRO A 101 -21.42 -13.46 25.50
CA PRO A 101 -21.39 -14.93 25.44
C PRO A 101 -22.66 -15.60 26.00
N LEU A 102 -23.58 -14.89 26.68
CA LEU A 102 -24.69 -15.54 27.40
C LEU A 102 -25.98 -14.68 27.43
N HIS A 103 -26.80 -14.80 26.39
CA HIS A 103 -28.27 -14.69 26.53
C HIS A 103 -28.94 -15.80 25.69
N THR A 104 -28.43 -17.02 25.80
CA THR A 104 -29.17 -18.23 25.45
C THR A 104 -29.71 -18.83 26.75
N CYS A 105 -30.91 -18.41 27.13
CA CYS A 105 -31.81 -19.23 27.93
C CYS A 105 -32.69 -20.03 26.98
#